data_AF-A0A0H5Q0J3-F1
#
_entry.id   AF-A0A0H5Q0J3-F1
#
_cell.length_a   1.000
_cell.length_b   1.000
_cell.length_c   1.000
_cell.angle_alpha   90.00
_cell.angle_beta   90.00
_cell.angle_gamma   90.00
#
_symmetry.space_group_name_H-M   'P 1'
#
loop_
_entity.id
_entity.type
_entity.pdbx_description
1 polymer ?
#
loop_
_entity_poly.entity_id
_entity_poly.type
_entity_poly.pdbx_seq_one_letter_code
_entity_poly.pdbx_strand_id
1 'polypeptide(L)'
;MIKIETGTGTIVAKAVTAGIPVDPAHPPSMSFIDPDRRWQVQAERLWMRRPWIVTGPGGYEVYHLWPTSYRPELWGRFATLQQAVDYIIDPPPPAPVEADDFDMDF
;
A
#
# COMPACT_ATOMS: atom_id res chain seq x y z
N MET A 1 -1.60 -17.58 -11.11
CA MET A 1 -0.85 -16.34 -10.84
C MET A 1 -1.04 -15.42 -12.04
N ILE A 2 -1.28 -14.13 -11.79
CA ILE A 2 -1.51 -13.10 -12.79
C ILE A 2 -0.27 -12.20 -12.84
N LYS A 3 0.12 -11.81 -14.05
CA LYS A 3 1.23 -10.89 -14.28
C LYS A 3 0.65 -9.51 -14.63
N ILE A 4 1.10 -8.48 -13.93
CA ILE A 4 0.77 -7.08 -14.22
C ILE A 4 2.05 -6.44 -14.77
N GLU A 5 2.03 -6.08 -16.05
CA GLU A 5 3.12 -5.32 -16.64
C GLU A 5 3.01 -3.86 -16.22
N THR A 6 4.10 -3.31 -15.72
CA THR A 6 4.24 -1.88 -15.44
C THR A 6 5.41 -1.35 -16.26
N GLY A 7 5.45 -0.03 -16.49
CA GLY A 7 6.58 0.61 -17.17
C GLY A 7 7.94 0.49 -16.46
N THR A 8 7.98 -0.13 -15.27
CA THR A 8 9.21 -0.34 -14.47
C THR A 8 9.52 -1.82 -14.18
N GLY A 9 8.65 -2.74 -14.60
CA GLY A 9 8.81 -4.18 -14.35
C GLY A 9 7.47 -4.91 -14.24
N THR A 10 7.52 -6.20 -13.92
CA THR A 10 6.33 -7.05 -13.82
C THR A 10 6.01 -7.37 -12.36
N ILE A 11 4.78 -7.09 -11.93
CA ILE A 11 4.25 -7.57 -10.64
C ILE A 11 3.61 -8.94 -10.88
N VAL A 12 3.99 -9.93 -10.08
CA VAL A 12 3.32 -11.23 -10.06
C VAL A 12 2.43 -11.29 -8.82
N ALA A 13 1.14 -11.50 -9.01
CA ALA A 13 0.15 -11.58 -7.95
C ALA A 13 -0.70 -12.84 -8.06
N LYS A 14 -1.33 -13.24 -6.95
CA LYS A 14 -2.27 -14.37 -6.97
C LYS A 14 -3.55 -14.00 -7.72
N ALA A 15 -4.06 -12.79 -7.46
CA ALA A 15 -5.21 -12.22 -8.14
C ALA A 15 -5.00 -10.71 -8.39
N VAL A 16 -5.84 -10.13 -9.25
CA VAL A 16 -5.86 -8.70 -9.54
C VAL A 16 -7.30 -8.26 -9.55
N THR A 17 -7.61 -7.22 -8.78
CA THR A 17 -8.97 -6.68 -8.67
C THR A 17 -8.88 -5.17 -8.88
N ALA A 18 -9.61 -4.66 -9.87
CA ALA A 18 -9.59 -3.24 -10.25
C ALA A 18 -8.17 -2.65 -10.48
N GLY A 19 -7.24 -3.47 -11.01
CA GLY A 19 -5.84 -3.08 -11.22
C GLY A 19 -4.95 -3.15 -9.97
N ILE A 20 -5.50 -3.54 -8.82
CA ILE A 20 -4.78 -3.70 -7.56
C ILE A 20 -4.32 -5.16 -7.41
N PRO A 21 -3.03 -5.42 -7.17
CA PRO A 21 -2.52 -6.76 -6.93
C PRO A 21 -2.95 -7.28 -5.54
N VAL A 22 -3.43 -8.53 -5.52
CA VAL A 22 -3.82 -9.26 -4.32
C VAL A 22 -2.87 -10.44 -4.13
N ASP A 23 -2.31 -10.56 -2.93
CA ASP A 23 -1.25 -11.51 -2.56
C ASP A 23 -0.10 -11.51 -3.59
N PRO A 24 0.66 -10.40 -3.71
CA PRO A 24 1.85 -10.39 -4.54
C PRO A 24 2.87 -11.44 -4.09
N ALA A 25 3.55 -12.07 -5.05
CA ALA A 25 4.60 -13.05 -4.79
C ALA A 25 5.88 -12.40 -4.24
N HIS A 26 6.15 -11.16 -4.66
CA HIS A 26 7.31 -10.36 -4.26
C HIS A 26 6.90 -8.91 -3.96
N PRO A 27 6.12 -8.66 -2.88
CA PRO A 27 5.92 -7.30 -2.38
C PRO A 27 7.26 -6.69 -1.97
N PRO A 28 7.34 -5.35 -1.78
CA PRO A 28 8.48 -4.74 -1.12
C PRO A 28 8.72 -5.46 0.20
N SER A 29 9.99 -5.58 0.61
CA SER A 29 10.29 -6.11 1.92
C SER A 29 9.49 -5.33 2.96
N MET A 30 8.77 -6.04 3.84
CA MET A 30 8.15 -5.45 5.04
C MET A 30 9.20 -4.97 6.06
N SER A 31 10.48 -5.04 5.69
CA SER A 31 11.65 -4.62 6.46
C SER A 31 12.03 -3.18 6.14
N PHE A 32 13.12 -2.71 6.75
CA PHE A 32 13.71 -1.41 6.44
C PHE A 32 14.12 -1.32 4.96
N ILE A 33 13.58 -0.32 4.29
CA ILE A 33 13.90 0.12 2.95
C ILE A 33 14.61 1.47 3.08
N ASP A 34 15.80 1.60 2.51
CA ASP A 34 16.53 2.87 2.44
C ASP A 34 15.92 3.74 1.31
N PRO A 35 15.23 4.85 1.62
CA PRO A 35 14.57 5.68 0.63
C PRO A 35 15.57 6.38 -0.30
N ASP A 36 16.82 6.60 0.13
CA ASP A 36 17.86 7.25 -0.69
C ASP A 36 18.49 6.27 -1.70
N ARG A 37 18.38 4.96 -1.45
CA ARG A 37 18.86 3.89 -2.35
C ARG A 37 17.73 3.15 -3.06
N ARG A 38 16.47 3.49 -2.79
CA ARG A 38 15.26 2.86 -3.35
C ARG A 38 15.21 2.81 -4.86
N TRP A 39 15.76 3.81 -5.54
CA TRP A 39 15.83 3.85 -7.01
C TRP A 39 16.76 2.78 -7.59
N GLN A 40 17.65 2.19 -6.78
CA GLN A 40 18.54 1.09 -7.16
C GLN A 40 17.84 -0.28 -7.04
N VAL A 41 16.78 -0.39 -6.24
CA VAL A 41 16.04 -1.64 -6.02
C VAL A 41 14.81 -1.67 -6.92
N GLN A 42 14.89 -2.41 -8.03
CA GLN A 42 13.81 -2.51 -9.02
C GLN A 42 12.46 -2.90 -8.40
N ALA A 43 12.46 -3.81 -7.43
CA ALA A 43 11.24 -4.22 -6.73
C ALA A 43 10.59 -3.03 -6.02
N GLU A 44 11.33 -2.20 -5.31
CA GLU A 44 10.73 -1.07 -4.57
C GLU A 44 10.22 0.03 -5.50
N ARG A 45 10.93 0.28 -6.61
CA ARG A 45 10.49 1.21 -7.65
C ARG A 45 9.16 0.78 -8.29
N LEU A 46 8.99 -0.52 -8.50
CA LEU A 46 7.78 -1.13 -9.06
C LEU A 46 6.54 -0.85 -8.19
N TRP A 47 6.73 -0.80 -6.88
CA TRP A 47 5.67 -0.65 -5.86
C TRP A 47 5.45 0.80 -5.41
N MET A 48 6.28 1.73 -5.85
CA MET A 48 6.18 3.14 -5.46
C MET A 48 4.83 3.73 -5.87
N ARG A 49 4.07 4.25 -4.91
CA ARG A 49 2.69 4.77 -5.08
C ARG A 49 1.66 3.74 -5.55
N ARG A 50 1.95 2.45 -5.43
CA ARG A 50 1.03 1.38 -5.78
C ARG A 50 0.63 0.63 -4.52
N PRO A 51 -0.62 0.77 -4.05
CA PRO A 51 -1.12 -0.05 -2.96
C PRO A 51 -1.31 -1.50 -3.40
N TRP A 52 -1.22 -2.42 -2.44
CA TRP A 52 -1.49 -3.85 -2.64
C TRP A 52 -2.23 -4.44 -1.46
N ILE A 53 -2.89 -5.57 -1.72
CA ILE A 53 -3.69 -6.26 -0.72
C ILE A 53 -3.01 -7.58 -0.35
N VAL A 54 -2.95 -7.87 0.94
CA VAL A 54 -2.49 -9.14 1.48
C VAL A 54 -3.63 -9.81 2.24
N THR A 55 -3.90 -11.07 1.93
CA THR A 55 -4.87 -11.89 2.64
C THR A 55 -4.21 -12.46 3.89
N GLY A 56 -4.67 -12.01 5.06
CA GLY A 56 -4.22 -12.47 6.37
C GLY A 56 -5.30 -13.30 7.10
N PRO A 57 -4.96 -13.87 8.27
CA PRO A 57 -5.91 -14.65 9.08
C PRO A 57 -7.10 -13.83 9.61
N GLY A 58 -6.99 -12.50 9.63
CA GLY A 58 -8.03 -11.57 10.06
C GLY A 58 -8.78 -10.85 8.93
N GLY A 59 -8.54 -11.21 7.67
CA GLY A 59 -9.16 -10.56 6.50
C GLY A 59 -8.13 -10.03 5.51
N TYR A 60 -8.38 -8.85 4.96
CA TYR A 60 -7.61 -8.23 3.89
C TYR A 60 -6.90 -6.98 4.42
N GLU A 61 -5.58 -6.98 4.33
CA GLU A 61 -4.73 -5.87 4.75
C GLU A 61 -4.29 -5.08 3.52
N VAL A 62 -4.51 -3.76 3.54
CA VAL A 62 -4.07 -2.85 2.49
C VAL A 62 -2.74 -2.23 2.89
N TYR A 63 -1.72 -2.44 2.07
CA TYR A 63 -0.41 -1.85 2.25
C TYR A 63 -0.10 -0.85 1.16
N HIS A 64 0.66 0.19 1.53
CA HIS A 64 1.13 1.21 0.61
C HIS A 64 2.59 1.56 0.89
N LEU A 65 3.37 1.79 -0.17
CA LEU A 65 4.74 2.27 -0.05
C LEU A 65 4.84 3.72 -0.55
N TRP A 66 4.91 4.66 0.39
CA TRP A 66 5.17 6.06 0.07
C TRP A 66 6.62 6.26 -0.39
N PRO A 67 6.87 7.22 -1.30
CA PRO A 67 8.21 7.53 -1.77
C PRO A 67 9.23 7.82 -0.65
N THR A 68 8.78 8.42 0.45
CA THR A 68 9.60 8.86 1.58
C THR A 68 9.60 7.90 2.78
N SER A 69 8.71 6.91 2.82
CA SER A 69 8.61 6.00 3.97
C SER A 69 9.69 4.93 3.90
N TYR A 70 10.29 4.57 5.03
CA TYR A 70 11.32 3.54 5.13
C TYR A 70 10.78 2.11 5.15
N ARG A 71 9.45 1.93 5.07
CA ARG A 71 8.79 0.63 5.08
C ARG A 71 7.40 0.76 4.46
N PRO A 72 6.80 -0.34 3.98
CA PRO A 72 5.37 -0.38 3.68
C PRO A 72 4.55 0.02 4.90
N GLU A 73 3.55 0.87 4.69
CA GLU A 73 2.58 1.27 5.70
C GLU A 73 1.30 0.46 5.52
N LEU A 74 0.77 -0.03 6.64
CA LEU A 74 -0.58 -0.60 6.69
C LEU A 74 -1.58 0.56 6.69
N TRP A 75 -2.35 0.69 5.62
CA TRP A 75 -3.42 1.69 5.51
C TRP A 75 -4.71 1.24 6.21
N GLY A 76 -5.00 -0.06 6.21
CA GLY A 76 -6.24 -0.54 6.79
C GLY A 76 -6.38 -2.06 6.75
N ARG A 77 -7.33 -2.55 7.54
CA ARG A 77 -7.75 -3.95 7.59
C ARG A 77 -9.24 -4.03 7.31
N PHE A 78 -9.62 -4.94 6.42
CA PHE A 78 -10.98 -5.07 5.95
C PHE A 78 -11.43 -6.53 6.03
N ALA A 79 -12.72 -6.74 6.32
CA ALA A 79 -13.26 -8.09 6.38
C ALA A 79 -13.43 -8.71 4.98
N THR A 80 -13.65 -7.87 3.96
CA THR A 80 -13.87 -8.33 2.58
C THR A 80 -12.89 -7.69 1.61
N LEU A 81 -12.59 -8.42 0.53
CA LEU A 81 -11.73 -7.92 -0.54
C LEU A 81 -12.32 -6.67 -1.20
N GLN A 82 -13.65 -6.64 -1.36
CA GLN A 82 -14.34 -5.52 -1.97
C GLN A 82 -14.15 -4.23 -1.16
N GLN A 83 -14.28 -4.29 0.17
CA GLN A 83 -14.02 -3.14 1.05
C GLN A 83 -12.58 -2.61 0.93
N ALA A 84 -11.60 -3.52 0.86
CA ALA A 84 -10.20 -3.14 0.68
C ALA A 84 -9.95 -2.46 -0.67
N VAL A 85 -10.59 -2.95 -1.73
CA VAL A 85 -10.50 -2.38 -3.08
C VAL A 85 -11.19 -1.02 -3.14
N ASP A 86 -12.40 -0.91 -2.60
CA ASP A 86 -13.17 0.33 -2.58
C ASP A 86 -12.41 1.43 -1.82
N TYR A 87 -11.80 1.09 -0.68
CA TYR A 87 -10.96 2.02 0.08
C TYR A 87 -9.74 2.54 -0.70
N ILE A 88 -9.16 1.72 -1.59
CA ILE A 88 -8.02 2.14 -2.42
C ILE A 88 -8.46 3.05 -3.56
N ILE A 89 -9.61 2.77 -4.19
CA ILE A 89 -10.12 3.49 -5.36
C ILE A 89 -10.72 4.83 -4.94
N ASP A 90 -11.51 4.82 -3.87
CA ASP A 90 -12.21 5.98 -3.33
C ASP A 90 -11.96 6.05 -1.82
N PRO A 91 -10.75 6.50 -1.40
CA PRO A 91 -10.46 6.63 0.01
C PRO A 91 -11.45 7.63 0.62
N PRO A 92 -12.10 7.29 1.76
CA PRO A 92 -12.95 8.24 2.43
C PRO A 92 -12.15 9.51 2.71
N PRO A 93 -12.77 10.70 2.60
CA PRO A 93 -12.07 11.94 2.89
C PRO A 93 -11.42 11.82 4.27
N PRO A 94 -10.17 12.30 4.42
CA PRO A 94 -9.53 12.30 5.73
C PRO A 94 -10.51 12.95 6.69
N ALA A 95 -10.84 12.26 7.79
CA ALA A 95 -11.65 12.85 8.83
C ALA A 95 -11.04 14.22 9.12
N PRO A 96 -11.83 15.31 9.16
CA PRO A 96 -11.29 16.60 9.51
C PRO A 96 -10.52 16.37 10.81
N VAL A 97 -9.23 16.68 10.77
CA VAL A 97 -8.45 16.79 11.99
C VAL A 97 -9.28 17.74 12.82
N GLU A 98 -9.95 17.25 13.86
CA GLU A 98 -10.30 18.10 14.97
C GLU A 98 -8.94 18.70 15.30
N ALA A 99 -8.77 19.97 14.92
CA ALA A 99 -7.73 20.77 15.48
C ALA A 99 -8.03 20.61 16.96
N ASP A 100 -7.25 19.77 17.65
CA ASP A 100 -7.08 19.93 19.08
C ASP A 100 -6.77 21.42 19.18
N ASP A 101 -7.74 22.17 19.68
CA ASP A 101 -7.58 23.49 20.22
C ASP A 101 -6.45 23.32 21.25
N PHE A 102 -5.21 23.41 20.77
CA PHE A 102 -4.09 23.79 21.58
C PHE A 102 -4.40 25.23 21.92
N ASP A 103 -5.22 25.34 22.97
CA ASP A 103 -5.41 26.51 23.80
C ASP A 103 -4.05 27.19 23.89
N MET A 104 -4.02 28.37 23.29
CA MET A 104 -2.96 29.32 23.48
C MET A 104 -2.91 29.66 24.96
N ASP A 105 -1.97 29.06 25.68
CA ASP A 105 -1.44 29.61 26.92
C ASP A 105 0.00 29.13 27.08
N PHE A 106 0.95 30.03 26.79
CA PHE A 106 2.09 30.40 27.66
C PHE A 106 2.93 31.53 27.06
#